data_AF-A0A7C5JK65-F1
#
_entry.id   AF-A0A7C5JK65-F1
#
_cell.length_a   1.000
_cell.length_b   1.000
_cell.length_c   1.000
_cell.angle_alpha   90.00
_cell.angle_beta   90.00
_cell.angle_gamma   90.00
#
_symmetry.space_group_name_H-M   'P 1'
#
loop_
_entity.id
_entity.type
_entity.pdbx_description
1 polymer ?
#
loop_
_entity_poly.entity_id
_entity_poly.type
_entity_poly.pdbx_seq_one_letter_code
_entity_poly.pdbx_strand_id
1 'polypeptide(L)'
;KSIDYDLLKNMPKGGTLVNTARKEVVDEEGLFKLMEERDDIKYISDIAPDMREQFEDRFGDRVFFTPKKMGAQTAEANINAGVAAAKQIIRFFEEGDVTFKVN
;
A
#
# COMPACT_ATOMS: atom_id res chain seq x y z
N LYS A 1 10.76 8.89 3.69
CA LYS A 1 10.07 7.77 3.03
C LYS A 1 10.95 6.54 3.17
N SER A 2 10.41 5.35 3.44
CA SER A 2 11.20 4.18 3.85
C SER A 2 11.47 3.18 2.72
N ILE A 3 10.70 3.27 1.63
CA ILE A 3 10.91 2.49 0.41
C ILE A 3 11.47 3.45 -0.63
N ASP A 4 12.80 3.54 -0.70
CA ASP A 4 13.53 4.54 -1.48
C ASP A 4 14.33 3.94 -2.66
N TYR A 5 14.94 4.81 -3.47
CA TYR A 5 15.77 4.42 -4.61
C TYR A 5 16.90 3.45 -4.21
N ASP A 6 17.59 3.73 -3.12
CA ASP A 6 18.76 2.96 -2.69
C ASP A 6 18.39 1.56 -2.23
N LEU A 7 17.20 1.38 -1.66
CA LEU A 7 16.63 0.08 -1.37
C LEU A 7 16.19 -0.63 -2.66
N LEU A 8 15.37 0.05 -3.48
CA LEU A 8 14.70 -0.53 -4.63
C LEU A 8 15.67 -0.94 -5.75
N LYS A 9 16.80 -0.23 -5.92
CA LYS A 9 17.82 -0.60 -6.93
C LYS A 9 18.40 -2.00 -6.71
N ASN A 10 18.36 -2.51 -5.48
CA ASN A 10 18.86 -3.84 -5.13
C ASN A 10 17.88 -4.97 -5.49
N MET A 11 16.68 -4.66 -5.99
CA MET A 11 15.74 -5.68 -6.45
C MET A 11 16.37 -6.49 -7.60
N PRO A 12 16.10 -7.82 -7.67
CA PRO A 12 16.57 -8.64 -8.78
C PRO A 12 15.98 -8.19 -10.11
N LYS A 13 16.52 -8.73 -11.21
CA LYS A 13 15.98 -8.48 -12.56
C LYS A 13 14.51 -8.92 -12.63
N GLY A 14 13.64 -8.06 -13.15
CA GLY A 14 12.19 -8.26 -13.24
C GLY A 14 11.42 -7.93 -11.94
N GLY A 15 12.04 -7.21 -10.99
CA GLY A 15 11.43 -6.88 -9.71
C GLY A 15 10.10 -6.13 -9.85
N THR A 16 9.11 -6.48 -9.02
CA THR A 16 7.81 -5.81 -8.98
C THR A 16 7.53 -5.30 -7.57
N LEU A 17 7.37 -3.99 -7.44
CA LEU A 17 6.89 -3.37 -6.21
C LEU A 17 5.36 -3.46 -6.15
N VAL A 18 4.83 -4.02 -5.06
CA VAL A 18 3.38 -4.08 -4.81
C VAL A 18 3.06 -3.32 -3.52
N ASN A 19 2.28 -2.26 -3.60
CA ASN A 19 1.91 -1.44 -2.44
C ASN A 19 0.40 -1.52 -2.13
N THR A 20 0.05 -2.14 -1.01
CA THR A 20 -1.32 -2.17 -0.46
C THR A 20 -1.41 -1.44 0.89
N ALA A 21 -0.31 -0.82 1.33
CA ALA A 21 -0.16 -0.24 2.66
C ALA A 21 -0.60 1.23 2.69
N ARG A 22 0.30 2.14 2.34
CA ARG A 22 0.14 3.61 2.39
C ARG A 22 0.99 4.22 1.28
N LYS A 23 0.59 5.38 0.72
CA LYS A 23 1.38 6.02 -0.35
C LYS A 23 2.65 6.67 0.20
N GLU A 24 2.58 7.19 1.41
CA GLU A 24 3.60 8.02 2.05
C GLU A 24 4.90 7.26 2.39
N VAL A 25 4.87 5.93 2.37
CA VAL A 25 6.06 5.10 2.62
C VAL A 25 6.97 5.00 1.40
N VAL A 26 6.42 5.19 0.19
CA VAL A 26 7.14 5.02 -1.09
C VAL A 26 7.70 6.35 -1.56
N ASP A 27 9.01 6.38 -1.79
CA ASP A 27 9.67 7.47 -2.48
C ASP A 27 9.36 7.45 -3.97
N GLU A 28 8.27 8.13 -4.34
CA GLU A 28 7.80 8.22 -5.72
C GLU A 28 8.87 8.79 -6.68
N GLU A 29 9.61 9.84 -6.29
CA GLU A 29 10.67 10.41 -7.13
C GLU A 29 11.82 9.42 -7.33
N GLY A 30 12.25 8.77 -6.25
CA GLY A 30 13.27 7.72 -6.29
C GLY A 30 12.85 6.52 -7.14
N LEU A 31 11.61 6.04 -6.97
CA LEU A 31 11.06 4.95 -7.77
C LEU A 31 10.94 5.33 -9.25
N PHE A 32 10.47 6.55 -9.54
CA PHE A 32 10.36 7.07 -10.90
C PHE A 32 11.73 7.06 -11.58
N LYS A 33 12.74 7.63 -10.93
CA LYS A 33 14.13 7.62 -11.42
C LYS A 33 14.63 6.18 -11.68
N LEU A 34 14.40 5.27 -10.74
CA LEU A 34 14.80 3.87 -10.91
C LEU A 34 14.13 3.23 -12.14
N MET A 35 12.85 3.49 -12.36
CA MET A 35 12.10 2.93 -13.48
C MET A 35 12.51 3.51 -14.84
N GLU A 36 13.11 4.71 -14.86
CA GLU A 36 13.79 5.26 -16.06
C GLU A 36 15.12 4.56 -16.34
N GLU A 37 15.90 4.23 -15.30
CA GLU A 37 17.19 3.55 -15.43
C GLU A 37 17.07 2.05 -15.70
N ARG A 38 15.98 1.43 -15.22
CA ARG A 38 15.71 0.00 -15.31
C ARG A 38 14.36 -0.27 -15.97
N ASP A 39 14.39 -0.82 -17.17
CA ASP A 39 13.20 -1.12 -17.98
C ASP A 39 12.40 -2.36 -17.50
N ASP A 40 12.96 -3.11 -16.55
CA ASP A 40 12.43 -4.38 -16.06
C ASP A 40 11.59 -4.26 -14.77
N ILE A 41 11.65 -3.11 -14.08
CA ILE A 41 10.90 -2.89 -12.84
C ILE A 41 9.42 -2.63 -13.13
N LYS A 42 8.53 -3.16 -12.29
CA LYS A 42 7.09 -2.87 -12.34
C LYS A 42 6.60 -2.32 -11.00
N TYR A 43 5.53 -1.51 -11.04
CA TYR A 43 4.93 -0.95 -9.84
C TYR A 43 3.40 -1.06 -9.86
N ILE A 44 2.84 -1.77 -8.90
CA ILE A 44 1.40 -1.92 -8.73
C ILE A 44 1.02 -1.39 -7.36
N SER A 45 -0.03 -0.57 -7.28
CA SER A 45 -0.49 -0.01 -6.00
C SER A 45 -2.01 -0.02 -5.88
N ASP A 46 -2.49 -0.44 -4.71
CA ASP A 46 -3.88 -0.26 -4.29
C ASP A 46 -4.12 1.15 -3.69
N ILE A 47 -3.09 1.99 -3.61
CA ILE A 47 -3.24 3.41 -3.29
C ILE A 47 -2.58 4.21 -4.39
N ALA A 48 -3.35 5.00 -5.12
CA ALA A 48 -2.81 5.85 -6.18
C ALA A 48 -1.68 6.74 -5.64
N PRO A 49 -0.50 6.76 -6.29
CA PRO A 49 0.57 7.69 -5.96
C PRO A 49 0.17 9.12 -6.32
N ASP A 50 0.84 10.10 -5.74
CA ASP A 50 0.63 11.52 -6.07
C ASP A 50 1.10 11.82 -7.52
N MET A 51 2.17 11.16 -7.98
CA MET A 51 2.70 11.26 -9.34
C MET A 51 2.01 10.31 -10.35
N ARG A 52 0.76 9.87 -10.09
CA ARG A 52 0.02 8.90 -10.93
C ARG A 52 0.14 9.15 -12.43
N GLU A 53 -0.22 10.35 -12.88
CA GLU A 53 -0.24 10.71 -14.30
C GLU A 53 1.15 10.55 -14.92
N GLN A 54 2.19 10.98 -14.21
CA GLN A 54 3.57 10.90 -14.68
C GLN A 54 4.03 9.44 -14.81
N PHE A 55 3.65 8.58 -13.86
CA PHE A 55 3.93 7.15 -13.94
C PHE A 55 3.20 6.48 -15.12
N GLU A 56 1.90 6.77 -15.29
CA GLU A 56 1.08 6.20 -16.36
C GLU A 56 1.58 6.65 -17.73
N ASP A 57 1.88 7.94 -17.92
CA ASP A 57 2.38 8.50 -19.17
C ASP A 57 3.75 7.94 -19.58
N ARG A 58 4.63 7.68 -18.60
CA ARG A 58 6.02 7.30 -18.88
C ARG A 58 6.25 5.80 -18.92
N PHE A 59 5.50 5.03 -18.15
CA PHE A 59 5.78 3.61 -17.97
C PHE A 59 4.65 2.68 -18.45
N GLY A 60 3.48 3.22 -18.80
CA GLY A 60 2.37 2.47 -19.39
C GLY A 60 2.08 1.17 -18.65
N ASP A 61 2.14 0.04 -19.35
CA ASP A 61 1.83 -1.30 -18.83
C ASP A 61 2.75 -1.80 -17.70
N ARG A 62 3.81 -1.07 -17.36
CA ARG A 62 4.68 -1.39 -16.21
C ARG A 62 4.11 -0.87 -14.89
N VAL A 63 3.05 -0.06 -14.93
CA VAL A 63 2.38 0.46 -13.74
C VAL A 63 0.89 0.15 -13.73
N PHE A 64 0.32 -0.03 -12.54
CA PHE A 64 -1.13 -0.14 -12.37
C PHE A 64 -1.57 0.40 -11.01
N PHE A 65 -2.59 1.27 -11.00
CA PHE A 65 -3.12 1.88 -9.79
C PHE A 65 -4.63 1.70 -9.71
N THR A 66 -5.11 1.17 -8.59
CA THR A 66 -6.56 1.09 -8.37
C THR A 66 -7.15 2.51 -8.28
N PRO A 67 -8.37 2.75 -8.79
CA PRO A 67 -9.00 4.08 -8.77
C PRO A 67 -9.32 4.55 -7.34
N LYS A 68 -9.45 3.61 -6.40
CA LYS A 68 -9.66 3.85 -4.98
C LYS A 68 -9.06 2.67 -4.21
N LYS A 69 -8.57 2.94 -3.02
CA LYS A 69 -8.11 1.92 -2.09
C LYS A 69 -9.21 0.90 -1.79
N MET A 70 -9.02 -0.32 -2.27
CA MET A 70 -10.04 -1.38 -2.24
C MET A 70 -9.59 -2.67 -1.57
N GLY A 71 -8.37 -2.75 -1.02
CA GLY A 71 -7.85 -3.95 -0.37
C GLY A 71 -8.68 -4.48 0.80
N ALA A 72 -9.44 -3.60 1.47
CA ALA A 72 -10.38 -3.99 2.54
C ALA A 72 -11.85 -4.02 2.09
N GLN A 73 -12.15 -3.75 0.82
CA GLN A 73 -13.53 -3.67 0.31
C GLN A 73 -14.06 -5.07 -0.06
N THR A 74 -14.13 -5.97 0.93
CA THR A 74 -14.77 -7.28 0.80
C THR A 74 -15.84 -7.47 1.88
N ALA A 75 -16.85 -8.30 1.60
CA ALA A 75 -17.92 -8.57 2.57
C ALA A 75 -17.36 -9.21 3.85
N GLU A 76 -16.40 -10.13 3.69
CA GLU A 76 -15.73 -10.85 4.75
C GLU A 76 -14.91 -9.90 5.65
N ALA A 77 -14.13 -8.99 5.04
CA ALA A 77 -13.34 -8.02 5.80
C ALA A 77 -14.24 -7.07 6.60
N ASN A 78 -15.33 -6.60 5.98
CA ASN A 78 -16.30 -5.73 6.63
C ASN A 78 -16.98 -6.41 7.83
N ILE A 79 -17.45 -7.65 7.65
CA ILE A 79 -18.09 -8.44 8.72
C ILE A 79 -17.10 -8.70 9.85
N ASN A 80 -15.89 -9.14 9.52
CA ASN A 80 -14.88 -9.48 10.53
C ASN A 80 -14.46 -8.25 11.36
N ALA A 81 -14.16 -7.12 10.71
CA ALA A 81 -13.76 -5.91 11.39
C ALA A 81 -14.90 -5.33 12.25
N GLY A 82 -16.14 -5.30 11.72
CA GLY A 82 -17.30 -4.83 12.45
C GLY A 82 -17.61 -5.68 13.69
N VAL A 83 -17.63 -7.01 13.54
CA VAL A 83 -17.86 -7.94 14.66
C VAL A 83 -16.73 -7.84 15.69
N ALA A 84 -15.47 -7.74 15.26
CA ALA A 84 -14.35 -7.59 16.17
C ALA A 84 -14.43 -6.29 16.99
N ALA A 85 -14.76 -5.17 16.36
CA ALA A 85 -14.93 -3.88 17.04
C ALA A 85 -16.08 -3.94 18.06
N ALA A 86 -17.24 -4.49 17.70
CA ALA A 86 -18.36 -4.65 18.62
C ALA A 86 -17.99 -5.50 19.84
N LYS A 87 -17.28 -6.62 19.64
CA LYS A 87 -16.78 -7.48 20.73
C LYS A 87 -15.73 -6.80 21.61
N GLN A 88 -14.90 -5.92 21.06
CA GLN A 88 -13.94 -5.15 21.85
C GLN A 88 -14.63 -4.13 22.75
N ILE A 89 -15.67 -3.44 22.25
CA ILE A 89 -16.47 -2.49 23.04
C ILE A 89 -17.15 -3.21 24.21
N ILE A 90 -17.78 -4.37 23.96
CA ILE A 90 -18.45 -5.16 25.00
C ILE A 90 -17.45 -5.55 26.10
N ARG A 91 -16.32 -6.15 25.72
CA ARG A 91 -15.29 -6.59 26.68
C ARG A 91 -14.66 -5.44 27.46
N PHE A 92 -14.51 -4.27 26.85
CA PHE A 92 -14.05 -3.10 27.57
C PHE A 92 -15.01 -2.72 28.71
N PHE A 93 -16.33 -2.72 28.47
CA PHE A 93 -17.31 -2.37 29.50
C PHE A 93 -17.53 -3.47 30.54
N GLU A 94 -17.49 -4.74 30.15
CA GLU A 94 -17.76 -5.87 31.05
C GLU A 94 -16.53 -6.26 31.87
N GLU A 95 -15.35 -6.24 31.26
CA GLU A 95 -14.12 -6.83 31.82
C GLU A 95 -12.99 -5.79 31.97
N GLY A 96 -13.17 -4.57 31.49
CA GLY A 96 -12.08 -3.58 31.42
C GLY A 96 -10.99 -3.94 30.40
N ASP A 97 -11.31 -4.80 29.41
CA ASP A 97 -10.34 -5.29 28.42
C ASP A 97 -9.77 -4.15 27.55
N VAL A 98 -8.45 -3.95 27.61
CA VAL A 98 -7.69 -2.95 26.84
C VAL A 98 -6.67 -3.58 25.87
N THR A 99 -6.84 -4.85 25.51
CA THR A 99 -5.89 -5.64 24.70
C THR A 99 -5.40 -4.93 23.43
N PHE A 100 -6.28 -4.20 22.74
CA PHE A 100 -5.97 -3.52 21.47
C PHE A 100 -5.90 -1.99 21.59
N LYS A 101 -5.67 -1.45 22.79
CA LYS A 101 -5.52 0.00 23.02
C LYS A 101 -4.23 0.51 22.36
N VAL A 102 -4.33 1.60 21.61
CA VAL A 102 -3.21 2.18 20.84
C VAL A 102 -2.79 3.58 21.33
N ASN A 103 -3.25 3.98 22.52
CA ASN A 103 -2.94 5.25 23.18
C ASN A 103 -2.87 5.14 24.71
#